data_AF-A0A838U730-F1
#
_entry.id   AF-A0A838U730-F1
#
_cell.length_a   1.000
_cell.length_b   1.000
_cell.length_c   1.000
_cell.angle_alpha   90.00
_cell.angle_beta   90.00
_cell.angle_gamma   90.00
#
_symmetry.space_group_name_H-M   'P 1'
#
loop_
_entity.id
_entity.type
_entity.pdbx_description
1 polymer ?
#
loop_
_entity_poly.entity_id
_entity_poly.type
_entity_poly.pdbx_seq_one_letter_code
_entity_poly.pdbx_strand_id
1 'polypeptide(L)'
;MSGKKTYKKLGWLNELPVVEAERVLYECSRSRDWSRRMTASRPFPMLRQFFDRAELLWTAQPNTASDSRWPQSESRLEKLLER
;
A
#
# COMPACT_ATOMS: atom_id res chain seq x y z
N MET A 1 3.13 23.88 -4.30
CA MET A 1 2.38 23.94 -3.04
C MET A 1 1.56 22.66 -2.93
N SER A 2 2.02 21.68 -2.15
CA SER A 2 1.37 20.36 -2.05
C SER A 2 0.16 20.49 -1.11
N GLY A 3 -1.05 20.39 -1.66
CA GLY A 3 -2.28 20.37 -0.87
C GLY A 3 -2.20 19.24 0.16
N LYS A 4 -2.50 19.53 1.42
CA LYS A 4 -2.47 18.55 2.51
C LYS A 4 -3.52 17.48 2.26
N LYS A 5 -3.16 16.42 1.53
CA LYS A 5 -3.96 15.20 1.38
C LYS A 5 -4.23 14.65 2.79
N THR A 6 -5.50 14.57 3.17
CA THR A 6 -5.92 14.06 4.49
C THR A 6 -6.25 12.60 4.32
N TYR A 7 -5.39 11.71 4.82
CA TYR A 7 -5.58 10.28 4.65
C TYR A 7 -6.27 9.68 5.88
N LYS A 8 -7.59 9.56 5.81
CA LYS A 8 -8.44 9.18 6.95
C LYS A 8 -8.48 7.67 7.18
N LYS A 9 -8.11 6.86 6.19
CA LYS A 9 -8.34 5.41 6.18
C LYS A 9 -7.17 4.54 6.61
N LEU A 10 -6.06 5.09 7.09
CA LEU A 10 -4.96 4.26 7.59
C LEU A 10 -5.37 3.42 8.80
N GLY A 11 -6.14 4.00 9.74
CA GLY A 11 -6.71 3.28 10.87
C GLY A 11 -7.63 2.14 10.42
N TRP A 12 -8.56 2.45 9.50
CA TRP A 12 -9.44 1.45 8.88
C TRP A 12 -8.65 0.29 8.25
N LEU A 13 -7.61 0.57 7.47
CA LEU A 13 -6.78 -0.46 6.86
C LEU A 13 -6.05 -1.31 7.91
N ASN A 14 -5.61 -0.73 9.02
CA ASN A 14 -4.96 -1.46 10.11
C ASN A 14 -5.93 -2.41 10.84
N GLU A 15 -7.20 -2.03 10.95
CA GLU A 15 -8.23 -2.79 11.67
C GLU A 15 -8.89 -3.89 10.82
N LEU A 16 -8.76 -3.82 9.50
CA LEU A 16 -9.36 -4.81 8.60
C LEU A 16 -8.87 -6.26 8.91
N PRO A 17 -9.77 -7.26 8.78
CA PRO A 17 -9.37 -8.66 8.76
C PRO A 17 -8.27 -8.92 7.73
N VAL A 18 -7.37 -9.86 8.02
CA VAL A 18 -6.21 -10.19 7.16
C VAL A 18 -6.61 -10.41 5.70
N VAL A 19 -7.65 -11.21 5.47
CA VAL A 19 -8.14 -11.55 4.11
C VAL A 19 -8.66 -10.31 3.38
N GLU A 20 -9.38 -9.43 4.07
CA GLU A 20 -9.94 -8.21 3.48
C GLU A 20 -8.85 -7.18 3.17
N ALA A 21 -7.90 -7.00 4.09
CA ALA A 21 -6.76 -6.11 3.87
C ALA A 21 -5.88 -6.57 2.70
N GLU A 22 -5.60 -7.87 2.59
CA GLU A 22 -4.89 -8.43 1.43
C GLU A 22 -5.65 -8.18 0.14
N ARG A 23 -6.97 -8.37 0.13
CA ARG A 23 -7.81 -8.10 -1.05
C ARG A 23 -7.76 -6.63 -1.46
N VAL A 24 -7.94 -5.71 -0.52
CA VAL A 24 -7.88 -4.26 -0.76
C VAL A 24 -6.51 -3.86 -1.33
N LEU A 25 -5.42 -4.34 -0.72
CA LEU A 25 -4.06 -4.06 -1.19
C LEU A 25 -3.76 -4.68 -2.55
N TYR A 26 -4.36 -5.83 -2.86
CA TYR A 26 -4.25 -6.48 -4.17
C TYR A 26 -4.98 -5.71 -5.27
N GLU A 27 -6.12 -5.09 -4.99
CA GLU A 27 -6.83 -4.26 -5.96
C GLU A 27 -5.99 -3.03 -6.38
N CYS A 28 -5.20 -2.48 -5.45
CA CYS A 28 -4.26 -1.41 -5.74
C CYS A 28 -3.03 -1.91 -6.51
N SER A 29 -2.34 -2.92 -5.97
CA SER A 29 -1.01 -3.33 -6.41
C SER A 29 -1.00 -4.33 -7.58
N ARG A 30 -2.09 -5.09 -7.75
CA ARG A 30 -2.17 -6.27 -8.63
C ARG A 30 -1.07 -7.32 -8.39
N SER A 31 -0.36 -7.27 -7.25
CA SER A 31 0.65 -8.24 -6.85
C SER A 31 0.20 -8.97 -5.58
N ARG A 32 -0.02 -10.29 -5.69
CA ARG A 32 -0.45 -11.12 -4.55
C ARG A 32 0.64 -11.20 -3.48
N ASP A 33 1.89 -11.41 -3.88
CA ASP A 33 3.03 -11.49 -2.95
C ASP A 33 3.19 -10.18 -2.17
N TRP A 34 3.22 -9.06 -2.89
CA TRP A 34 3.33 -7.74 -2.27
C TRP A 34 2.18 -7.45 -1.31
N SER A 35 0.94 -7.78 -1.70
CA SER A 35 -0.25 -7.53 -0.87
C SER A 35 -0.21 -8.33 0.41
N ARG A 36 0.19 -9.61 0.36
CA ARG A 36 0.40 -10.44 1.55
C ARG A 36 1.44 -9.85 2.48
N ARG A 37 2.59 -9.45 1.94
CA ARG A 37 3.71 -8.90 2.73
C ARG A 37 3.35 -7.56 3.35
N MET A 38 2.59 -6.71 2.66
CA MET A 38 2.05 -5.47 3.20
C MET A 38 1.01 -5.71 4.29
N THR A 39 0.06 -6.62 4.07
CA THR A 39 -0.94 -7.02 5.06
C THR A 39 -0.30 -7.52 6.34
N ALA A 40 0.77 -8.34 6.23
CA ALA A 40 1.53 -8.87 7.35
C ALA A 40 2.41 -7.81 8.06
N SER A 41 2.68 -6.67 7.41
CA SER A 41 3.46 -5.57 8.00
C SER A 41 2.60 -4.57 8.79
N ARG A 42 1.28 -4.75 8.80
CA ARG A 42 0.35 -3.96 9.64
C ARG A 42 0.56 -4.28 11.12
N PRO A 43 0.28 -3.35 12.04
CA PRO A 43 -0.27 -2.02 11.79
C PRO A 43 0.79 -0.98 11.36
N PHE A 44 0.36 0.02 10.60
CA PHE A 44 1.18 1.16 10.23
C PHE A 44 0.82 2.38 11.08
N PRO A 45 1.74 2.88 11.92
CA PRO A 45 1.48 4.05 12.77
C PRO A 45 1.25 5.35 11.98
N MET A 46 1.93 5.50 10.84
CA MET A 46 1.86 6.70 10.00
C MET A 46 1.88 6.36 8.51
N LEU A 47 1.30 7.25 7.71
CA LEU A 47 1.25 7.10 6.24
C LEU A 47 2.64 7.02 5.62
N ARG A 48 3.58 7.82 6.12
CA ARG A 48 4.96 7.78 5.64
C ARG A 48 5.53 6.37 5.79
N GLN A 49 5.36 5.75 6.96
CA GLN A 49 5.83 4.38 7.20
C GLN A 49 5.10 3.35 6.34
N PHE A 50 3.81 3.57 6.05
CA PHE A 50 3.08 2.77 5.08
C PHE A 50 3.73 2.82 3.69
N PHE A 51 3.97 4.02 3.15
CA PHE A 51 4.56 4.20 1.82
C PHE A 51 6.03 3.78 1.75
N ASP A 52 6.83 4.06 2.77
CA ASP A 52 8.23 3.61 2.86
C ASP A 52 8.29 2.07 2.82
N ARG A 53 7.41 1.38 3.56
CA ARG A 53 7.34 -0.09 3.56
C ARG A 53 6.82 -0.63 2.22
N ALA A 54 5.83 0.04 1.64
CA ALA A 54 5.21 -0.30 0.37
C ALA A 54 6.23 -0.28 -0.77
N GLU A 55 7.06 0.76 -0.86
CA GLU A 55 8.13 0.89 -1.85
C GLU A 55 9.25 -0.15 -1.62
N LEU A 56 9.68 -0.33 -0.38
CA LEU A 56 10.69 -1.33 -0.02
C LEU A 56 10.27 -2.75 -0.43
N LEU A 57 9.03 -3.12 -0.15
CA LEU A 57 8.52 -4.43 -0.55
C LEU A 57 8.31 -4.55 -2.06
N TRP A 58 8.02 -3.43 -2.73
CA TRP A 58 7.88 -3.40 -4.19
C TRP A 58 9.21 -3.67 -4.88
N THR A 59 10.27 -2.97 -4.47
CA THR A 59 11.62 -3.10 -5.03
C THR A 59 12.29 -4.44 -4.69
N ALA A 60 11.91 -5.07 -3.58
CA ALA A 60 12.41 -6.38 -3.18
C ALA A 60 11.78 -7.58 -3.93
N GLN A 61 10.88 -7.36 -4.89
CA GLN A 61 10.30 -8.44 -5.69
C GLN A 61 11.27 -8.87 -6.80
N PRO A 62 11.42 -10.17 -7.08
CA PRO A 62 12.44 -10.70 -8.00
C PRO A 62 12.29 -10.27 -9.46
N ASN A 63 11.18 -9.63 -9.85
CA ASN A 63 10.89 -9.19 -11.23
C ASN A 63 10.54 -7.69 -11.34
N THR A 64 10.76 -6.87 -10.30
CA THR A 64 10.32 -5.46 -10.30
C THR A 64 11.38 -4.43 -10.68
N ALA A 65 12.64 -4.83 -10.86
CA ALA A 65 13.70 -3.93 -11.34
C ALA A 65 13.39 -3.29 -12.71
N SER A 66 12.40 -3.83 -13.45
CA SER A 66 11.89 -3.31 -14.73
C SER A 66 10.41 -2.88 -14.68
N ASP A 67 9.76 -3.00 -13.52
CA ASP A 67 8.29 -2.93 -13.43
C ASP A 67 7.82 -1.50 -13.13
N SER A 68 7.49 -0.77 -14.20
CA SER A 68 7.02 0.63 -14.20
C SER A 68 5.62 0.82 -13.58
N ARG A 69 5.06 -0.20 -12.94
CA ARG A 69 3.72 -0.19 -12.34
C ARG A 69 3.64 0.42 -10.95
N TRP A 70 4.78 0.69 -10.30
CA TRP A 70 4.82 1.29 -8.97
C TRP A 70 4.06 2.62 -8.90
N PRO A 71 4.30 3.62 -9.78
CA PRO A 71 3.59 4.91 -9.70
C PRO A 71 2.06 4.78 -9.82
N GLN A 72 1.58 3.81 -10.62
CA GLN A 72 0.13 3.57 -10.73
C GLN A 72 -0.43 2.89 -9.48
N SER A 73 0.33 1.99 -8.86
CA SER A 73 -0.04 1.34 -7.60
C SER A 73 -0.07 2.33 -6.46
N GLU A 74 0.97 3.16 -6.34
CA GLU A 74 1.07 4.26 -5.39
C GLU A 74 -0.11 5.22 -5.51
N SER A 75 -0.44 5.69 -6.73
CA SER A 75 -1.59 6.57 -6.94
C SER A 75 -2.93 5.95 -6.51
N ARG A 76 -3.11 4.62 -6.69
CA ARG A 76 -4.31 3.92 -6.21
C ARG A 76 -4.33 3.81 -4.68
N LEU A 77 -3.18 3.60 -4.05
CA LEU A 77 -3.04 3.56 -2.59
C LEU A 77 -3.32 4.94 -1.98
N GLU A 78 -2.83 6.02 -2.58
CA GLU A 78 -3.16 7.38 -2.16
C GLU A 78 -4.67 7.59 -2.18
N LYS A 79 -5.33 7.27 -3.30
CA LYS A 79 -6.80 7.38 -3.44
C LYS A 79 -7.56 6.51 -2.45
N LEU A 80 -7.06 5.30 -2.16
CA LEU A 80 -7.64 4.40 -1.16
C LEU A 80 -7.62 5.04 0.23
N LEU A 81 -6.51 5.67 0.59
CA LEU A 81 -6.25 6.20 1.92
C LEU A 81 -6.84 7.60 2.14
N GLU A 82 -7.01 8.40 1.07
CA GLU A 82 -7.69 9.71 1.07
C GLU A 82 -9.22 9.60 1.20
N ARG A 83 -9.81 8.54 0.65
CA ARG A 83 -11.26 8.28 0.68
C ARG A 83 -11.75 7.94 2.08
#